data_AF-A0A2B7X2W9-F1
#
_entry.id   AF-A0A2B7X2W9-F1
#
_cell.length_a   1.000
_cell.length_b   1.000
_cell.length_c   1.000
_cell.angle_alpha   90.00
_cell.angle_beta   90.00
_cell.angle_gamma   90.00
#
_symmetry.space_group_name_H-M   'P 1'
#
loop_
_entity.id
_entity.type
_entity.pdbx_description
1 polymer ?
#
loop_
_entity_poly.entity_id
_entity_poly.type
_entity_poly.pdbx_seq_one_letter_code
_entity_poly.pdbx_strand_id
1 'polypeptide(L)'
;MPNKDLGELLDLIAAFKNNLQRKQFSQAEKLVQKTTPILHKLGAFSLSASIDDKLFYLAREALELSAITSLHLSQDDPTNQALFTTSYKLLKPFYDREQALRMAKDPALERLNPSASQRNKITALYLVYLLSEGNITEFDTVLAGLRDVDEDSVKNDPMLKYPIDLAASMTDGRYNVAWEQLKQQARKKGNSEAVSGQAKLPEEFEIFSPVLLSTIQMWMAASAEKAYESLSISSAKDVLKLDSEGDVVEFAQARGWILRDGRIYFPQSETEPTQGSEQSASRASRSIIENSISYAQQLGTIV
;
A
#
# COMPACT_ATOMS: atom_id res chain seq x y z
N MET A 1 19.41 12.27 34.43
CA MET A 1 19.21 10.94 33.81
C MET A 1 18.86 10.95 32.31
N PRO A 2 18.26 11.99 31.68
CA PRO A 2 17.89 11.90 30.25
C PRO A 2 19.11 11.88 29.29
N ASN A 3 20.27 12.36 29.73
CA ASN A 3 21.46 12.48 28.87
C ASN A 3 22.14 11.13 28.55
N LYS A 4 22.01 10.12 29.41
CA LYS A 4 22.61 8.80 29.18
C LYS A 4 21.79 8.00 28.15
N ASP A 5 20.48 8.03 28.31
CA ASP A 5 19.54 7.34 27.42
C ASP A 5 19.49 7.97 26.02
N LEU A 6 19.77 9.29 25.91
CA LEU A 6 19.91 9.99 24.63
C LEU A 6 21.23 9.61 23.90
N GLY A 7 22.29 9.35 24.67
CA GLY A 7 23.53 8.75 24.14
C GLY A 7 23.31 7.33 23.62
N GLU A 8 22.57 6.50 24.35
CA GLU A 8 22.20 5.15 23.90
C GLU A 8 21.37 5.17 22.60
N LEU A 9 20.49 6.16 22.41
CA LEU A 9 19.73 6.35 21.18
C LEU A 9 20.62 6.74 19.99
N LEU A 10 21.61 7.62 20.21
CA LEU A 10 22.58 8.02 19.19
C LEU A 10 23.46 6.85 18.76
N ASP A 11 23.94 6.05 19.71
CA ASP A 11 24.72 4.84 19.43
C ASP A 11 23.88 3.81 18.65
N LEU A 12 22.60 3.69 18.97
CA LEU A 12 21.65 2.84 18.26
C LEU A 12 21.42 3.33 16.82
N ILE A 13 21.24 4.63 16.59
CA ILE A 13 21.12 5.21 15.24
C ILE A 13 22.39 4.97 14.42
N ALA A 14 23.57 5.16 15.03
CA ALA A 14 24.85 4.88 14.37
C ALA A 14 24.98 3.39 14.02
N ALA A 15 24.57 2.49 14.92
CA ALA A 15 24.54 1.06 14.68
C ALA A 15 23.57 0.71 13.53
N PHE A 16 22.37 1.29 13.47
CA PHE A 16 21.43 1.09 12.37
C PHE A 16 22.03 1.50 11.03
N LYS A 17 22.60 2.72 10.94
CA LYS A 17 23.21 3.22 9.70
C LYS A 17 24.34 2.30 9.22
N ASN A 18 25.19 1.84 10.13
CA ASN A 18 26.29 0.93 9.81
C ASN A 18 25.78 -0.45 9.35
N ASN A 19 24.79 -1.03 10.05
CA ASN A 19 24.21 -2.32 9.69
C ASN A 19 23.46 -2.27 8.34
N LEU A 20 22.76 -1.18 8.06
CA LEU A 20 22.10 -0.95 6.76
C LEU A 20 23.12 -0.81 5.63
N GLN A 21 24.21 -0.06 5.84
CA GLN A 21 25.30 0.04 4.85
C GLN A 21 25.98 -1.30 4.59
N ARG A 22 26.12 -2.14 5.62
CA ARG A 22 26.77 -3.47 5.52
C ARG A 22 25.80 -4.58 5.11
N LYS A 23 24.51 -4.29 4.89
CA LYS A 23 23.44 -5.28 4.62
C LYS A 23 23.40 -6.42 5.66
N GLN A 24 23.70 -6.11 6.93
CA GLN A 24 23.71 -7.08 8.04
C GLN A 24 22.35 -7.10 8.76
N PHE A 25 21.34 -7.69 8.13
CA PHE A 25 19.95 -7.58 8.59
C PHE A 25 19.63 -8.37 9.87
N SER A 26 20.29 -9.51 10.12
CA SER A 26 20.05 -10.34 11.33
C SER A 26 20.46 -9.66 12.64
N GLN A 27 21.47 -8.79 12.62
CA GLN A 27 21.84 -7.98 13.77
C GLN A 27 20.89 -6.79 13.93
N ALA A 28 20.36 -6.30 12.82
CA ALA A 28 19.44 -5.18 12.77
C ALA A 28 18.06 -5.52 13.33
N GLU A 29 17.59 -6.77 13.23
CA GLU A 29 16.36 -7.25 13.89
C GLU A 29 16.42 -7.10 15.42
N LYS A 30 17.55 -7.47 16.02
CA LYS A 30 17.78 -7.29 17.47
C LYS A 30 17.82 -5.82 17.87
N LEU A 31 18.21 -4.93 16.95
CA LEU A 31 18.18 -3.49 17.18
C LEU A 31 16.75 -2.96 17.11
N VAL A 32 15.95 -3.39 16.13
CA VAL A 32 14.52 -3.01 16.00
C VAL A 32 13.75 -3.34 17.28
N GLN A 33 13.95 -4.54 17.83
CA GLN A 33 13.31 -4.95 19.08
C GLN A 33 13.72 -4.12 20.30
N LYS A 34 14.93 -3.52 20.29
CA LYS A 34 15.43 -2.65 21.37
C LYS A 34 14.96 -1.20 21.24
N THR A 35 14.65 -0.74 20.04
CA THR A 35 14.25 0.65 19.77
C THR A 35 12.97 1.03 20.52
N THR A 36 11.90 0.25 20.40
CA THR A 36 10.59 0.59 21.01
C THR A 36 10.64 0.68 22.55
N PRO A 37 11.26 -0.26 23.28
CA PRO A 37 11.44 -0.14 24.73
C PRO A 37 12.24 1.10 25.17
N ILE A 38 13.31 1.45 24.44
CA ILE A 38 14.13 2.63 24.75
C ILE A 38 13.31 3.90 24.56
N LEU A 39 12.56 4.00 23.45
CA LEU A 39 11.70 5.16 23.18
C LEU A 39 10.56 5.30 24.19
N HIS A 40 10.01 4.18 24.68
CA HIS A 40 9.01 4.18 25.74
C HIS A 40 9.58 4.68 27.07
N LYS A 41 10.79 4.25 27.46
CA LYS A 41 11.48 4.75 28.66
C LYS A 41 11.75 6.26 28.59
N LEU A 42 12.06 6.76 27.40
CA LEU A 42 12.32 8.17 27.12
C LEU A 42 11.04 9.02 27.04
N GLY A 43 9.85 8.41 27.04
CA GLY A 43 8.58 9.13 26.91
C GLY A 43 8.36 9.77 25.53
N ALA A 44 9.06 9.30 24.50
CA ALA A 44 9.03 9.90 23.16
C ALA A 44 7.63 9.89 22.51
N PHE A 45 6.76 8.96 22.91
CA PHE A 45 5.39 8.83 22.39
C PHE A 45 4.36 9.76 23.06
N SER A 46 4.73 10.48 24.13
CA SER A 46 3.78 11.35 24.84
C SER A 46 3.31 12.54 24.01
N LEU A 47 4.02 12.87 22.91
CA LEU A 47 3.78 13.93 21.92
C LEU A 47 3.32 15.30 22.46
N SER A 48 3.49 15.55 23.75
CA SER A 48 3.05 16.76 24.42
C SER A 48 3.94 17.95 24.07
N ALA A 49 3.47 19.17 24.34
CA ALA A 49 4.21 20.40 24.07
C ALA A 49 5.52 20.53 24.90
N SER A 50 5.76 19.60 25.84
CA SER A 50 6.92 19.58 26.75
C SER A 50 8.06 18.65 26.29
N ILE A 51 7.94 18.00 25.13
CA ILE A 51 9.01 17.14 24.61
C ILE A 51 10.15 18.00 24.08
N ASP A 52 11.38 17.64 24.45
CA ASP A 52 12.59 18.23 23.88
C ASP A 52 12.62 18.00 22.35
N ASP A 53 12.73 19.07 21.58
CA ASP A 53 12.82 19.04 20.11
C ASP A 53 13.90 18.06 19.65
N LYS A 54 14.98 17.89 20.45
CA LYS A 54 16.05 16.93 20.18
C LYS A 54 15.62 15.47 20.28
N LEU A 55 14.86 15.15 21.31
CA LEU A 55 14.34 13.80 21.48
C LEU A 55 13.35 13.46 20.35
N PHE A 56 12.57 14.44 19.90
CA PHE A 56 11.60 14.24 18.82
C PHE A 56 12.27 13.82 17.51
N TYR A 57 13.24 14.58 17.00
CA TYR A 57 13.85 14.25 15.70
C TYR A 57 14.69 12.96 15.77
N LEU A 58 15.34 12.67 16.90
CA LEU A 58 16.10 11.42 17.08
C LEU A 58 15.18 10.21 17.18
N ALA A 59 14.05 10.33 17.89
CA ALA A 59 13.06 9.27 17.97
C ALA A 59 12.44 8.98 16.61
N ARG A 60 12.12 10.03 15.83
CA ARG A 60 11.68 9.90 14.45
C ARG A 60 12.71 9.16 13.62
N GLU A 61 13.96 9.62 13.59
CA GLU A 61 15.03 8.99 12.80
C GLU A 61 15.24 7.51 13.17
N ALA A 62 15.24 7.18 14.47
CA ALA A 62 15.38 5.80 14.92
C ALA A 62 14.22 4.90 14.46
N LEU A 63 12.98 5.42 14.51
CA LEU A 63 11.79 4.70 14.02
C LEU A 63 11.79 4.56 12.49
N GLU A 64 12.26 5.57 11.76
CA GLU A 64 12.39 5.54 10.30
C GLU A 64 13.41 4.48 9.86
N LEU A 65 14.58 4.45 10.50
CA LEU A 65 15.61 3.42 10.25
C LEU A 65 15.11 2.03 10.65
N SER A 66 14.35 1.93 11.74
CA SER A 66 13.70 0.69 12.17
C SER A 66 12.70 0.18 11.13
N ALA A 67 11.87 1.06 10.56
CA ALA A 67 10.90 0.71 9.53
C ALA A 67 11.61 0.20 8.26
N ILE A 68 12.64 0.91 7.79
CA ILE A 68 13.41 0.50 6.60
C ILE A 68 14.13 -0.83 6.84
N THR A 69 14.68 -1.03 8.03
CA THR A 69 15.32 -2.30 8.40
C THR A 69 14.31 -3.45 8.40
N SER A 70 13.14 -3.24 9.00
CA SER A 70 12.06 -4.23 9.05
C SER A 70 11.59 -4.61 7.65
N LEU A 71 11.59 -3.65 6.73
CA LEU A 71 11.24 -3.91 5.34
C LEU A 71 12.26 -4.81 4.64
N HIS A 72 13.57 -4.62 4.85
CA HIS A 72 14.57 -5.53 4.29
C HIS A 72 14.48 -6.95 4.88
N LEU A 73 14.15 -7.05 6.18
CA LEU A 73 13.90 -8.34 6.84
C LEU A 73 12.65 -9.06 6.33
N SER A 74 11.70 -8.33 5.73
CA SER A 74 10.48 -8.91 5.18
C SER A 74 10.69 -9.73 3.90
N GLN A 75 11.87 -9.63 3.27
CA GLN A 75 12.24 -10.52 2.16
C GLN A 75 12.31 -11.99 2.60
N ASP A 76 12.69 -12.24 3.85
CA ASP A 76 12.99 -13.58 4.36
C ASP A 76 11.83 -14.19 5.17
N ASP A 77 10.97 -13.37 5.81
CA ASP A 77 9.86 -13.85 6.66
C ASP A 77 8.61 -12.94 6.57
N PRO A 78 7.42 -13.48 6.22
CA PRO A 78 6.16 -12.73 6.20
C PRO A 78 5.77 -12.14 7.57
N THR A 79 6.22 -12.72 8.68
CA THR A 79 5.99 -12.20 10.04
C THR A 79 6.60 -10.80 10.21
N ASN A 80 7.70 -10.51 9.52
CA ASN A 80 8.39 -9.23 9.58
C ASN A 80 7.66 -8.12 8.81
N GLN A 81 6.68 -8.45 7.96
CA GLN A 81 5.80 -7.46 7.33
C GLN A 81 4.92 -6.74 8.36
N ALA A 82 4.47 -7.46 9.40
CA ALA A 82 3.71 -6.87 10.51
C ALA A 82 4.55 -5.87 11.35
N LEU A 83 5.87 -6.05 11.41
CA LEU A 83 6.78 -5.12 12.08
C LEU A 83 6.88 -3.79 11.32
N PHE A 84 6.88 -3.83 9.99
CA PHE A 84 6.87 -2.63 9.15
C PHE A 84 5.57 -1.83 9.35
N THR A 85 4.41 -2.48 9.26
CA THR A 85 3.12 -1.79 9.46
C THR A 85 2.97 -1.22 10.85
N THR A 86 3.43 -1.94 11.87
CA THR A 86 3.46 -1.46 13.26
C THR A 86 4.39 -0.25 13.41
N SER A 87 5.60 -0.30 12.85
CA SER A 87 6.54 0.82 12.87
C SER A 87 5.96 2.05 12.16
N TYR A 88 5.27 1.87 11.04
CA TYR A 88 4.58 2.96 10.33
C TYR A 88 3.49 3.60 11.21
N LYS A 89 2.65 2.77 11.86
CA LYS A 89 1.62 3.25 12.80
C LYS A 89 2.22 4.04 13.97
N LEU A 90 3.40 3.65 14.46
CA LEU A 90 4.13 4.39 15.50
C LEU A 90 4.74 5.70 14.98
N LEU A 91 5.10 5.78 13.70
CA LEU A 91 5.61 7.01 13.06
C LEU A 91 4.51 8.01 12.74
N LYS A 92 3.28 7.55 12.44
CA LYS A 92 2.16 8.39 12.02
C LYS A 92 1.92 9.61 12.94
N PRO A 93 1.92 9.48 14.28
CA PRO A 93 1.75 10.64 15.16
C PRO A 93 2.89 11.67 15.09
N PHE A 94 4.13 11.26 14.79
CA PHE A 94 5.24 12.18 14.56
C PHE A 94 5.02 12.97 13.27
N TYR A 95 4.61 12.29 12.21
CA TYR A 95 4.28 12.94 10.93
C TYR A 95 3.07 13.87 11.05
N ASP A 96 2.06 13.51 11.83
CA ASP A 96 0.88 14.35 12.06
C ASP A 96 1.22 15.63 12.83
N ARG A 97 2.15 15.56 13.78
CA ARG A 97 2.65 16.76 14.47
C ARG A 97 3.44 17.69 13.54
N GLU A 98 4.33 17.14 12.72
CA GLU A 98 5.03 17.93 11.68
C GLU A 98 4.06 18.55 10.68
N GLN A 99 3.02 17.79 10.32
CA GLN A 99 1.97 18.22 9.40
C GLN A 99 1.13 19.36 9.99
N ALA A 100 0.70 19.24 11.25
CA ALA A 100 -0.06 20.26 11.95
C ALA A 100 0.74 21.58 12.05
N LEU A 101 2.03 21.49 12.35
CA LEU A 101 2.93 22.66 12.39
C LEU A 101 3.12 23.29 11.01
N ARG A 102 3.20 22.47 9.95
CA ARG A 102 3.27 22.95 8.56
C ARG A 102 2.00 23.69 8.15
N MET A 103 0.82 23.17 8.48
CA MET A 103 -0.47 23.85 8.24
C MET A 103 -0.55 25.18 8.99
N ALA A 104 -0.13 25.18 10.25
CA ALA A 104 -0.12 26.37 11.10
C ALA A 104 0.94 27.40 10.69
N LYS A 105 1.86 27.06 9.77
CA LYS A 105 3.04 27.87 9.39
C LYS A 105 3.85 28.31 10.62
N ASP A 106 3.96 27.44 11.61
CA ASP A 106 4.64 27.72 12.87
C ASP A 106 6.16 27.59 12.70
N PRO A 107 6.97 28.58 13.12
CA PRO A 107 8.44 28.48 13.10
C PRO A 107 8.99 27.32 13.94
N ALA A 108 8.20 26.72 14.83
CA ALA A 108 8.56 25.50 15.54
C ALA A 108 8.85 24.31 14.60
N LEU A 109 8.33 24.32 13.36
CA LEU A 109 8.62 23.27 12.38
C LEU A 109 10.12 23.16 12.08
N GLU A 110 10.82 24.29 11.93
CA GLU A 110 12.27 24.27 11.61
C GLU A 110 13.09 23.62 12.73
N ARG A 111 12.63 23.74 13.98
CA ARG A 111 13.28 23.13 15.16
C ARG A 111 13.21 21.61 15.13
N LEU A 112 12.23 21.04 14.43
CA LEU A 112 12.03 19.59 14.28
C LEU A 112 12.80 18.99 13.10
N ASN A 113 13.63 19.78 12.40
CA ASN A 113 14.46 19.36 11.28
C ASN A 113 13.68 18.53 10.22
N PRO A 114 12.74 19.16 9.49
CA PRO A 114 11.90 18.48 8.52
C PRO A 114 12.71 17.95 7.32
N SER A 115 13.86 18.55 7.00
CA SER A 115 14.74 18.12 5.91
C SER A 115 15.37 16.75 6.14
N ALA A 116 15.52 16.34 7.40
CA ALA A 116 15.99 14.99 7.75
C ALA A 116 14.86 13.94 7.78
N SER A 117 13.61 14.34 7.57
CA SER A 117 12.44 13.45 7.59
C SER A 117 12.43 12.56 6.35
N GLN A 118 12.31 11.25 6.52
CA GLN A 118 12.08 10.31 5.43
C GLN A 118 10.60 10.00 5.22
N ARG A 119 9.71 10.86 5.74
CA ARG A 119 8.26 10.74 5.67
C ARG A 119 7.75 10.34 4.28
N ASN A 120 8.12 11.06 3.23
CA ASN A 120 7.59 10.82 1.89
C ASN A 120 8.01 9.45 1.37
N LYS A 121 9.27 9.06 1.62
CA LYS A 121 9.80 7.73 1.27
C LYS A 121 9.02 6.62 1.99
N ILE A 122 8.91 6.71 3.31
CA ILE A 122 8.27 5.67 4.13
C ILE A 122 6.77 5.59 3.85
N THR A 123 6.13 6.73 3.64
CA THR A 123 4.70 6.77 3.27
C THR A 123 4.49 6.18 1.87
N ALA A 124 5.36 6.48 0.90
CA ALA A 124 5.31 5.84 -0.41
C ALA A 124 5.50 4.31 -0.31
N LEU A 125 6.44 3.83 0.51
CA LEU A 125 6.61 2.39 0.76
C LEU A 125 5.38 1.76 1.41
N TYR A 126 4.73 2.46 2.35
CA TYR A 126 3.48 2.01 2.96
C TYR A 126 2.33 1.93 1.94
N LEU A 127 2.20 2.93 1.07
CA LEU A 127 1.22 2.91 -0.01
C LEU A 127 1.44 1.73 -0.97
N VAL A 128 2.69 1.44 -1.33
CA VAL A 128 3.05 0.28 -2.15
C VAL A 128 2.74 -1.04 -1.44
N TYR A 129 2.97 -1.10 -0.12
CA TYR A 129 2.58 -2.25 0.69
C TYR A 129 1.05 -2.48 0.65
N LEU A 130 0.24 -1.44 0.85
CA LEU A 130 -1.23 -1.55 0.79
C LEU A 130 -1.71 -2.02 -0.59
N LEU A 131 -1.08 -1.56 -1.67
CA LEU A 131 -1.35 -2.05 -3.02
C LEU A 131 -1.01 -3.52 -3.19
N SER A 132 0.09 -3.98 -2.57
CA SER A 132 0.52 -5.37 -2.64
C SER A 132 -0.45 -6.32 -1.93
N GLU A 133 -1.06 -5.88 -0.82
CA GLU A 133 -2.11 -6.63 -0.12
C GLU A 133 -3.49 -6.53 -0.81
N GLY A 134 -3.64 -5.61 -1.78
CA GLY A 134 -4.91 -5.34 -2.44
C GLY A 134 -5.88 -4.49 -1.62
N ASN A 135 -5.41 -3.83 -0.55
CA ASN A 135 -6.24 -2.97 0.30
C ASN A 135 -6.32 -1.53 -0.27
N ILE A 136 -7.12 -1.37 -1.32
CA ILE A 136 -7.30 -0.08 -2.00
C ILE A 136 -8.03 0.94 -1.11
N THR A 137 -8.93 0.50 -0.23
CA THR A 137 -9.69 1.40 0.65
C THR A 137 -8.79 2.13 1.65
N GLU A 138 -7.86 1.42 2.28
CA GLU A 138 -6.90 2.04 3.18
C GLU A 138 -5.90 2.91 2.40
N PHE A 139 -5.50 2.48 1.20
CA PHE A 139 -4.65 3.26 0.31
C PHE A 139 -5.28 4.64 0.01
N ASP A 140 -6.54 4.67 -0.40
CA ASP A 140 -7.25 5.90 -0.72
C ASP A 140 -7.43 6.80 0.50
N THR A 141 -7.65 6.20 1.68
CA THR A 141 -7.76 6.94 2.94
C THR A 141 -6.45 7.63 3.30
N VAL A 142 -5.33 6.93 3.20
CA VAL A 142 -4.00 7.50 3.47
C VAL A 142 -3.66 8.58 2.45
N LEU A 143 -3.94 8.34 1.16
CA LEU A 143 -3.71 9.31 0.10
C LEU A 143 -4.55 10.58 0.27
N ALA A 144 -5.81 10.45 0.67
CA ALA A 144 -6.68 11.59 0.99
C ALA A 144 -6.09 12.44 2.12
N GLY A 145 -5.63 11.83 3.21
CA GLY A 145 -5.01 12.54 4.33
C GLY A 145 -3.68 13.24 3.98
N LEU A 146 -2.97 12.81 2.93
CA LEU A 146 -1.81 13.53 2.40
C LEU A 146 -2.22 14.71 1.52
N ARG A 147 -3.20 14.51 0.64
CA ARG A 147 -3.66 15.52 -0.33
C ARG A 147 -4.41 16.67 0.31
N ASP A 148 -5.13 16.43 1.40
CA ASP A 148 -5.84 17.47 2.17
C ASP A 148 -4.91 18.62 2.62
N VAL A 149 -3.61 18.34 2.68
CA VAL A 149 -2.65 19.22 3.34
C VAL A 149 -1.74 19.92 2.36
N ASP A 150 -1.24 19.17 1.37
CA ASP A 150 -0.35 19.72 0.35
C ASP A 150 -0.45 18.89 -0.94
N GLU A 151 -1.56 19.07 -1.65
CA GLU A 151 -1.82 18.37 -2.91
C GLU A 151 -0.69 18.59 -3.94
N ASP A 152 -0.14 19.80 -4.00
CA ASP A 152 0.94 20.14 -4.93
C ASP A 152 2.24 19.44 -4.56
N SER A 153 2.61 19.38 -3.28
CA SER A 153 3.78 18.62 -2.85
C SER A 153 3.61 17.13 -3.11
N VAL A 154 2.42 16.56 -2.91
CA VAL A 154 2.15 15.13 -3.17
C VAL A 154 2.27 14.81 -4.65
N LYS A 155 1.71 15.65 -5.53
CA LYS A 155 1.80 15.48 -6.98
C LYS A 155 3.21 15.69 -7.51
N ASN A 156 3.99 16.58 -6.91
CA ASN A 156 5.34 16.91 -7.39
C ASN A 156 6.42 16.00 -6.81
N ASP A 157 6.14 15.29 -5.72
CA ASP A 157 7.10 14.37 -5.12
C ASP A 157 7.30 13.11 -5.99
N PRO A 158 8.54 12.80 -6.41
CA PRO A 158 8.83 11.67 -7.29
C PRO A 158 8.61 10.31 -6.61
N MET A 159 8.74 10.21 -5.29
CA MET A 159 8.54 8.97 -4.54
C MET A 159 7.06 8.66 -4.36
N LEU A 160 6.23 9.67 -4.10
CA LEU A 160 4.78 9.51 -3.95
C LEU A 160 4.07 9.31 -5.29
N LYS A 161 4.59 9.91 -6.37
CA LYS A 161 4.03 9.70 -7.72
C LYS A 161 3.96 8.23 -8.12
N TYR A 162 4.98 7.44 -7.78
CA TYR A 162 5.03 6.03 -8.18
C TYR A 162 3.83 5.19 -7.71
N PRO A 163 3.52 5.10 -6.40
CA PRO A 163 2.35 4.35 -5.94
C PRO A 163 1.04 4.95 -6.46
N ILE A 164 0.96 6.27 -6.65
CA ILE A 164 -0.24 6.95 -7.16
C ILE A 164 -0.50 6.56 -8.63
N ASP A 165 0.53 6.63 -9.48
CA ASP A 165 0.42 6.29 -10.91
C ASP A 165 0.12 4.79 -11.10
N LEU A 166 0.70 3.95 -10.24
CA LEU A 166 0.44 2.51 -10.23
C LEU A 166 -1.01 2.22 -9.84
N ALA A 167 -1.49 2.80 -8.74
CA ALA A 167 -2.87 2.66 -8.29
C ALA A 167 -3.86 3.18 -9.34
N ALA A 168 -3.61 4.35 -9.93
CA ALA A 168 -4.44 4.91 -10.99
C ALA A 168 -4.49 3.98 -12.21
N SER A 169 -3.35 3.40 -12.62
CA SER A 169 -3.30 2.43 -13.71
C SER A 169 -4.11 1.16 -13.41
N MET A 170 -4.13 0.71 -12.16
CA MET A 170 -4.94 -0.43 -11.72
C MET A 170 -6.43 -0.11 -11.70
N THR A 171 -6.82 1.05 -11.17
CA THR A 171 -8.22 1.48 -11.09
C THR A 171 -8.81 1.80 -12.46
N ASP A 172 -8.01 2.40 -13.36
CA ASP A 172 -8.41 2.71 -14.74
C ASP A 172 -8.45 1.47 -15.65
N GLY A 173 -8.13 0.27 -15.15
CA GLY A 173 -8.06 -0.96 -15.93
C GLY A 173 -6.88 -1.05 -16.90
N ARG A 174 -5.90 -0.13 -16.78
CA ARG A 174 -4.67 -0.09 -17.59
C ARG A 174 -3.58 -1.01 -17.03
N TYR A 175 -3.93 -2.26 -16.77
CA TYR A 175 -3.05 -3.23 -16.11
C TYR A 175 -1.77 -3.53 -16.89
N ASN A 176 -1.81 -3.47 -18.23
CA ASN A 176 -0.62 -3.65 -19.07
C ASN A 176 0.47 -2.62 -18.75
N VAL A 177 0.08 -1.37 -18.48
CA VAL A 177 1.03 -0.30 -18.15
C VAL A 177 1.65 -0.54 -16.78
N ALA A 178 0.83 -0.87 -15.78
CA ALA A 178 1.28 -1.21 -14.43
C ALA A 178 2.23 -2.41 -14.42
N TRP A 179 1.89 -3.47 -15.17
CA TRP A 179 2.69 -4.68 -15.31
C TRP A 179 4.06 -4.40 -15.95
N GLU A 180 4.08 -3.64 -17.05
CA GLU A 180 5.34 -3.30 -17.72
C GLU A 180 6.21 -2.38 -16.85
N GLN A 181 5.63 -1.41 -16.14
CA GLN A 181 6.36 -0.57 -15.19
C GLN A 181 7.04 -1.41 -14.11
N LEU A 182 6.33 -2.38 -13.52
CA LEU A 182 6.88 -3.28 -12.52
C LEU A 182 7.92 -4.26 -13.09
N LYS A 183 7.66 -4.88 -14.24
CA LYS A 183 8.65 -5.76 -14.89
C LYS A 183 9.92 -5.00 -15.27
N GLN A 184 9.81 -3.75 -15.72
CA GLN A 184 10.97 -2.90 -15.99
C GLN A 184 11.76 -2.60 -14.73
N GLN A 185 11.09 -2.35 -13.60
CA GLN A 185 11.76 -2.15 -12.32
C GLN A 185 12.43 -3.44 -11.82
N ALA A 186 11.75 -4.58 -11.86
CA ALA A 186 12.33 -5.87 -11.49
C ALA A 186 13.57 -6.24 -12.34
N ARG A 187 13.58 -5.86 -13.63
CA ARG A 187 14.72 -6.08 -14.54
C ARG A 187 15.90 -5.13 -14.28
N LYS A 188 15.68 -3.94 -13.71
CA LYS A 188 16.74 -2.97 -13.38
C LYS A 188 17.71 -3.49 -12.31
N LYS A 189 17.35 -4.54 -11.57
CA LYS A 189 18.26 -5.27 -10.66
C LYS A 189 19.40 -6.01 -11.38
N GLY A 190 19.22 -6.37 -12.65
CA GLY A 190 20.19 -7.15 -13.43
C GLY A 190 21.18 -6.32 -14.25
N ASN A 191 20.76 -5.16 -14.76
CA ASN A 191 21.57 -4.32 -15.63
C ASN A 191 21.56 -2.86 -15.12
N SER A 192 22.69 -2.46 -14.53
CA SER A 192 22.99 -1.09 -14.12
C SER A 192 23.12 -0.16 -15.33
N GLU A 193 22.02 0.19 -15.99
CA GLU A 193 22.04 1.30 -16.95
C GLU A 193 20.69 2.02 -17.00
N ALA A 194 20.77 3.32 -16.74
CA ALA A 194 19.65 4.23 -16.67
C ALA A 194 18.99 4.37 -18.04
N VAL A 195 17.81 3.78 -18.20
CA VAL A 195 16.95 4.06 -19.34
C VAL A 195 15.58 4.51 -18.86
N SER A 196 15.21 5.68 -19.39
CA SER A 196 13.95 6.41 -19.26
C SER A 196 13.71 7.14 -17.93
N GLY A 197 14.18 8.40 -17.87
CA GLY A 197 13.50 9.63 -17.39
C GLY A 197 12.75 9.68 -16.04
N GLN A 198 12.50 8.56 -15.38
CA GLN A 198 11.86 8.46 -14.08
C GLN A 198 12.97 8.38 -13.02
N ALA A 199 12.82 9.17 -11.95
CA ALA A 199 13.77 9.22 -10.85
C ALA A 199 14.12 7.80 -10.38
N LYS A 200 15.40 7.56 -10.08
CA LYS A 200 15.87 6.27 -9.55
C LYS A 200 15.09 5.96 -8.27
N LEU A 201 14.14 5.03 -8.34
CA LEU A 201 13.43 4.59 -7.16
C LEU A 201 14.41 3.90 -6.20
N PRO A 202 14.23 4.07 -4.88
CA PRO A 202 15.02 3.36 -3.88
C PRO A 202 14.89 1.83 -3.99
N GLU A 203 15.95 1.09 -3.60
CA GLU A 203 16.01 -0.39 -3.63
C GLU A 203 14.86 -1.03 -2.85
N GLU A 204 14.33 -0.33 -1.84
CA GLU A 204 13.25 -0.81 -0.98
C GLU A 204 11.93 -1.05 -1.71
N PHE A 205 11.67 -0.37 -2.82
CA PHE A 205 10.46 -0.56 -3.62
C PHE A 205 10.47 -1.91 -4.37
N GLU A 206 11.65 -2.43 -4.69
CA GLU A 206 11.79 -3.70 -5.39
C GLU A 206 11.36 -4.89 -4.53
N ILE A 207 11.42 -4.76 -3.21
CA ILE A 207 11.03 -5.79 -2.23
C ILE A 207 9.59 -6.24 -2.47
N PHE A 208 8.71 -5.31 -2.84
CA PHE A 208 7.29 -5.57 -3.08
C PHE A 208 6.97 -6.03 -4.50
N SER A 209 7.91 -5.89 -5.45
CA SER A 209 7.67 -6.20 -6.87
C SER A 209 7.11 -7.60 -7.14
N PRO A 210 7.61 -8.71 -6.54
CA PRO A 210 7.06 -10.04 -6.82
C PRO A 210 5.62 -10.19 -6.34
N VAL A 211 5.32 -9.68 -5.14
CA VAL A 211 3.96 -9.72 -4.57
C VAL A 211 3.01 -8.86 -5.39
N LEU A 212 3.42 -7.64 -5.76
CA LEU A 212 2.63 -6.73 -6.60
C LEU A 212 2.30 -7.31 -7.98
N LEU A 213 3.26 -7.98 -8.63
CA LEU A 213 3.01 -8.65 -9.91
C LEU A 213 1.91 -9.71 -9.75
N SER A 214 2.00 -10.55 -8.72
CA SER A 214 0.96 -11.54 -8.42
C SER A 214 -0.40 -10.88 -8.17
N THR A 215 -0.43 -9.79 -7.39
CA THR A 215 -1.64 -9.03 -7.11
C THR A 215 -2.23 -8.47 -8.41
N ILE A 216 -1.46 -7.76 -9.24
CA ILE A 216 -1.97 -7.21 -10.51
C ILE A 216 -2.47 -8.31 -11.44
N GLN A 217 -1.83 -9.47 -11.45
CA GLN A 217 -2.32 -10.63 -12.21
C GLN A 217 -3.68 -11.13 -11.68
N MET A 218 -3.85 -11.16 -10.36
CA MET A 218 -5.14 -11.47 -9.73
C MET A 218 -6.23 -10.45 -10.13
N TRP A 219 -5.89 -9.15 -10.19
CA TRP A 219 -6.78 -8.09 -10.66
C TRP A 219 -7.11 -8.20 -12.15
N MET A 220 -6.13 -8.47 -13.01
CA MET A 220 -6.34 -8.72 -14.44
C MET A 220 -7.32 -9.88 -14.66
N ALA A 221 -7.13 -10.97 -13.92
CA ALA A 221 -8.04 -12.11 -13.98
C ALA A 221 -9.44 -11.78 -13.43
N ALA A 222 -9.56 -10.96 -12.38
CA ALA A 222 -10.86 -10.52 -11.88
C ALA A 222 -11.59 -9.62 -12.88
N SER A 223 -10.84 -8.80 -13.62
CA SER A 223 -11.37 -8.01 -14.71
C SER A 223 -11.78 -8.89 -15.90
N ALA A 224 -11.00 -9.93 -16.23
CA ALA A 224 -11.30 -10.84 -17.32
C ALA A 224 -12.58 -11.66 -17.05
N GLU A 225 -12.78 -12.12 -15.81
CA GLU A 225 -14.00 -12.80 -15.35
C GLU A 225 -15.27 -11.95 -15.57
N LYS A 226 -15.15 -10.62 -15.42
CA LYS A 226 -16.26 -9.68 -15.61
C LYS A 226 -16.45 -9.27 -17.06
N ALA A 227 -15.37 -9.19 -17.83
CA ALA A 227 -15.38 -8.66 -19.19
C ALA A 227 -15.76 -9.71 -20.25
N TYR A 228 -15.50 -10.99 -19.99
CA TYR A 228 -15.67 -12.07 -20.97
C TYR A 228 -16.47 -13.23 -20.40
N GLU A 229 -17.32 -13.85 -21.23
CA GLU A 229 -18.01 -15.11 -20.88
C GLU A 229 -17.08 -16.32 -21.06
N SER A 230 -16.26 -16.27 -22.12
CA SER A 230 -15.25 -17.28 -22.39
C SER A 230 -14.06 -16.69 -23.14
N LEU A 231 -12.89 -17.32 -23.02
CA LEU A 231 -11.66 -16.90 -23.66
C LEU A 231 -10.87 -18.13 -24.14
N SER A 232 -10.20 -18.07 -25.29
CA SER A 232 -9.28 -19.15 -25.69
C SER A 232 -8.04 -19.15 -24.79
N ILE A 233 -7.39 -20.30 -24.63
CA ILE A 233 -6.14 -20.41 -23.86
C ILE A 233 -5.07 -19.43 -24.38
N SER A 234 -4.96 -19.30 -25.70
CA SER A 234 -4.03 -18.37 -26.35
C SER A 234 -4.31 -16.91 -26.01
N SER A 235 -5.56 -16.46 -26.08
CA SER A 235 -5.93 -15.09 -25.72
C SER A 235 -5.82 -14.84 -24.21
N ALA A 236 -6.12 -15.86 -23.39
CA ALA A 236 -5.97 -15.79 -21.94
C ALA A 236 -4.51 -15.61 -21.53
N LYS A 237 -3.58 -16.28 -22.21
CA LYS A 237 -2.14 -16.09 -22.02
C LYS A 237 -1.75 -14.62 -22.19
N ASP A 238 -2.19 -13.99 -23.28
CA ASP A 238 -1.83 -12.60 -23.59
C ASP A 238 -2.47 -11.58 -22.65
N VAL A 239 -3.70 -11.84 -22.21
CA VAL A 239 -4.44 -10.98 -21.26
C VAL A 239 -3.84 -11.07 -19.86
N LEU A 240 -3.54 -12.27 -19.38
CA LEU A 240 -3.01 -12.52 -18.02
C LEU A 240 -1.49 -12.40 -17.93
N LYS A 241 -0.80 -12.13 -19.05
CA LYS A 241 0.66 -12.02 -19.17
C LYS A 241 1.40 -13.24 -18.62
N LEU A 242 0.86 -14.42 -18.86
CA LEU A 242 1.44 -15.71 -18.50
C LEU A 242 2.48 -16.15 -19.53
N ASP A 243 3.51 -16.88 -19.08
CA ASP A 243 4.63 -17.26 -19.93
C ASP A 243 4.28 -18.49 -20.81
N SER A 244 3.54 -19.46 -20.26
CA SER A 244 3.13 -20.69 -20.95
C SER A 244 1.62 -20.92 -20.96
N GLU A 245 1.13 -21.72 -21.93
CA GLU A 245 -0.26 -22.18 -21.95
C GLU A 245 -0.56 -23.19 -20.83
N GLY A 246 0.46 -23.89 -20.32
CA GLY A 246 0.33 -24.75 -19.15
C GLY A 246 0.03 -23.96 -17.88
N ASP A 247 0.69 -22.81 -17.72
CA ASP A 247 0.48 -21.91 -16.57
C ASP A 247 -0.95 -21.35 -16.58
N VAL A 248 -1.52 -21.12 -17.77
CA VAL A 248 -2.92 -20.71 -17.93
C VAL A 248 -3.88 -21.78 -17.41
N VAL A 249 -3.59 -23.05 -17.67
CA VAL A 249 -4.43 -24.17 -17.21
C VAL A 249 -4.32 -24.32 -15.69
N GLU A 250 -3.13 -24.25 -15.12
CA GLU A 250 -2.92 -24.32 -13.68
C GLU A 250 -3.60 -23.14 -12.96
N PHE A 251 -3.43 -21.92 -13.48
CA PHE A 251 -4.07 -20.72 -12.95
C PHE A 251 -5.60 -20.80 -13.04
N ALA A 252 -6.13 -21.31 -14.16
CA ALA A 252 -7.56 -21.53 -14.33
C ALA A 252 -8.11 -22.55 -13.32
N GLN A 253 -7.38 -23.64 -13.06
CA GLN A 253 -7.78 -24.65 -12.07
C GLN A 253 -7.75 -24.10 -10.64
N ALA A 254 -6.70 -23.36 -10.26
CA ALA A 254 -6.59 -22.74 -8.95
C ALA A 254 -7.74 -21.79 -8.65
N ARG A 255 -8.28 -21.16 -9.69
CA ARG A 255 -9.37 -20.19 -9.62
C ARG A 255 -10.76 -20.79 -9.87
N GLY A 256 -10.84 -22.08 -10.17
CA GLY A 256 -12.09 -22.81 -10.41
C GLY A 256 -12.76 -22.51 -11.74
N TRP A 257 -12.01 -22.05 -12.75
CA TRP A 257 -12.55 -21.83 -14.10
C TRP A 257 -12.77 -23.14 -14.85
N ILE A 258 -13.79 -23.17 -15.71
CA ILE A 258 -14.16 -24.37 -16.45
C ILE A 258 -13.40 -24.39 -17.78
N LEU A 259 -12.56 -25.40 -17.99
CA LEU A 259 -11.86 -25.61 -19.26
C LEU A 259 -12.64 -26.59 -20.14
N ARG A 260 -13.04 -26.16 -21.35
CA ARG A 260 -13.68 -27.00 -22.36
C ARG A 260 -13.15 -26.64 -23.75
N ASP A 261 -12.79 -27.66 -24.53
CA ASP A 261 -12.41 -27.52 -25.94
C ASP A 261 -11.34 -26.45 -26.22
N GLY A 262 -10.34 -26.31 -25.34
CA GLY A 262 -9.29 -25.29 -25.48
C GLY A 262 -9.73 -23.86 -25.16
N ARG A 263 -10.88 -23.70 -24.48
CA ARG A 263 -11.42 -22.42 -23.99
C ARG A 263 -11.68 -22.48 -22.49
N ILE A 264 -11.47 -21.35 -21.85
CA ILE A 264 -11.79 -21.07 -20.47
C ILE A 264 -13.17 -20.43 -20.44
N TYR A 265 -14.06 -20.97 -19.63
CA TYR A 265 -15.37 -20.41 -19.33
C TYR A 265 -15.32 -19.86 -17.91
N PHE A 266 -15.58 -18.56 -17.78
CA PHE A 266 -15.61 -17.90 -16.49
C PHE A 266 -16.93 -18.19 -15.80
N PRO A 267 -16.94 -18.50 -14.50
CA PRO A 267 -18.19 -18.61 -13.76
C PRO A 267 -18.84 -17.23 -13.77
N GLN A 268 -19.93 -17.08 -14.53
CA GLN A 268 -20.74 -15.87 -14.45
C GLN A 268 -21.17 -15.73 -13.00
N SER A 269 -20.68 -14.69 -12.34
CA SER A 269 -21.24 -14.30 -11.05
C SER A 269 -22.72 -14.05 -11.30
N GLU A 270 -23.61 -14.80 -10.67
CA GLU A 270 -25.08 -14.61 -10.73
C GLU A 270 -25.52 -13.20 -10.28
N THR A 271 -24.59 -12.30 -9.97
CA THR A 271 -24.78 -10.95 -9.47
C THR A 271 -24.72 -9.84 -10.53
N GLU A 272 -24.54 -10.14 -11.82
CA GLU A 272 -24.92 -9.20 -12.88
C GLU A 272 -25.70 -9.94 -13.97
N PRO A 273 -27.00 -10.17 -13.75
CA PRO A 273 -27.84 -10.75 -14.77
C PRO A 273 -28.19 -9.62 -15.76
N THR A 274 -27.43 -9.53 -16.85
CA THR A 274 -27.93 -8.99 -18.12
C THR A 274 -29.07 -9.86 -18.69
N GLN A 275 -29.47 -10.92 -17.98
CA GLN A 275 -30.72 -11.69 -18.14
C GLN A 275 -31.68 -11.52 -16.93
N GLY A 276 -31.58 -10.41 -16.19
CA GLY A 276 -32.28 -10.19 -14.91
C GLY A 276 -33.38 -9.15 -14.93
N SER A 277 -33.75 -8.61 -16.09
CA SER A 277 -34.77 -7.56 -16.18
C SER A 277 -36.18 -8.02 -15.82
N GLU A 278 -36.46 -9.32 -15.72
CA GLU A 278 -37.80 -9.79 -15.33
C GLU A 278 -37.89 -10.13 -13.84
N GLN A 279 -36.95 -10.90 -13.28
CA GLN A 279 -37.03 -11.30 -11.87
C GLN A 279 -36.58 -10.22 -10.89
N SER A 280 -35.53 -9.46 -11.19
CA SER A 280 -35.08 -8.35 -10.35
C SER A 280 -36.05 -7.17 -10.44
N ALA A 281 -36.56 -6.86 -11.64
CA ALA A 281 -37.64 -5.89 -11.79
C ALA A 281 -38.92 -6.38 -11.13
N SER A 282 -39.27 -7.67 -11.17
CA SER A 282 -40.43 -8.21 -10.46
C SER A 282 -40.29 -8.11 -8.93
N ARG A 283 -39.08 -8.32 -8.37
CA ARG A 283 -38.81 -8.09 -6.95
C ARG A 283 -38.85 -6.61 -6.58
N ALA A 284 -38.24 -5.74 -7.39
CA ALA A 284 -38.30 -4.29 -7.18
C ALA A 284 -39.73 -3.76 -7.31
N SER A 285 -40.50 -4.25 -8.26
CA SER A 285 -41.92 -3.91 -8.46
C SER A 285 -42.76 -4.31 -7.25
N ARG A 286 -42.57 -5.52 -6.71
CA ARG A 286 -43.25 -5.98 -5.50
C ARG A 286 -42.93 -5.08 -4.30
N SER A 287 -41.66 -4.74 -4.11
CA SER A 287 -41.23 -3.81 -3.05
C SER A 287 -41.88 -2.43 -3.19
N ILE A 288 -41.95 -1.88 -4.41
CA ILE A 288 -42.59 -0.58 -4.66
C ILE A 288 -44.09 -0.64 -4.35
N ILE A 289 -44.77 -1.72 -4.76
CA ILE A 289 -46.20 -1.93 -4.49
C ILE A 289 -46.44 -2.06 -2.98
N GLU A 290 -45.64 -2.86 -2.28
CA GLU A 290 -45.75 -3.07 -0.83
C GLU A 290 -45.53 -1.77 -0.04
N ASN A 291 -44.50 -1.01 -0.41
CA ASN A 291 -44.26 0.32 0.18
C ASN A 291 -45.44 1.27 -0.11
N SER A 292 -45.97 1.28 -1.33
CA SER A 292 -47.11 2.12 -1.70
C SER A 292 -48.38 1.76 -0.92
N ILE A 293 -48.64 0.47 -0.70
CA ILE A 293 -49.74 -0.02 0.13
C ILE A 293 -49.52 0.38 1.60
N SER A 294 -48.31 0.20 2.13
CA SER A 294 -47.97 0.58 3.51
C SER A 294 -48.14 2.08 3.75
N TYR A 295 -47.68 2.92 2.81
CA TYR A 295 -47.88 4.37 2.88
C TYR A 295 -49.36 4.75 2.82
N ALA A 296 -50.14 4.12 1.94
CA ALA A 296 -51.58 4.35 1.85
C ALA A 296 -52.32 3.91 3.14
N GLN A 297 -51.92 2.80 3.76
CA GLN A 297 -52.47 2.33 5.04
C GLN A 297 -52.14 3.30 6.19
N GLN A 298 -50.90 3.80 6.24
CA GLN A 298 -50.48 4.79 7.24
C GLN A 298 -51.24 6.12 7.08
N LEU A 299 -51.54 6.54 5.85
CA LEU A 299 -52.32 7.75 5.58
C LEU A 299 -53.83 7.58 5.82
N GLY A 300 -54.38 6.39 5.59
CA GLY A 300 -55.80 6.08 5.79
C GLY A 300 -56.18 5.80 7.26
N THR A 301 -55.18 5.56 8.11
CA THR A 301 -55.38 5.41 9.55
C THR A 301 -55.37 6.81 10.17
N ILE A 302 -56.55 7.40 10.36
CA ILE A 302 -56.69 8.64 11.14
C ILE A 302 -56.22 8.34 12.56
N VAL A 303 -55.20 9.05 13.03
CA VAL A 303 -54.87 9.17 14.46
C VAL A 303 -55.81 10.18 15.10
#